data_AF-A0AAV0YK21-F1
#
_entry.id   AF-A0AAV0YK21-F1
#
_cell.length_a   1.000
_cell.length_b   1.000
_cell.length_c   1.000
_cell.angle_alpha   90.00
_cell.angle_beta   90.00
_cell.angle_gamma   90.00
#
_symmetry.space_group_name_H-M   'P 1'
#
loop_
_entity.id
_entity.type
_entity.pdbx_description
1 polymer ?
#
loop_
_entity_poly.entity_id
_entity_poly.type
_entity_poly.pdbx_seq_one_letter_code
_entity_poly.pdbx_strand_id
1 'polypeptide(L)'
;MASVKLASLVFLFATFGMFVTKNVRAANCNGVCSPFEMPPCGSRDCRCIPVGLIIGYCRYPSGLLLRTNDEHPNLCESDADCEKKGSGKYCGHYPNPDIEYGWCFASKSEAEDIFSKITPKDLLKNIVNA
;
A
#
# COMPACT_ATOMS: atom_id res chain seq x y z
N MET A 1 52.82 37.42 -1.32
CA MET A 1 51.85 37.85 -0.30
C MET A 1 50.47 37.72 -0.95
N ALA A 2 49.42 37.09 -0.43
CA ALA A 2 49.19 36.32 0.78
C ALA A 2 47.96 35.41 0.54
N SER A 3 47.85 34.41 1.40
CA SER A 3 46.89 33.32 1.58
C SER A 3 45.39 33.68 1.70
N VAL A 4 44.57 32.74 1.19
CA VAL A 4 43.37 32.11 1.80
C VAL A 4 42.10 32.95 2.00
N LYS A 5 41.00 32.51 1.36
CA LYS A 5 39.81 32.01 2.09
C LYS A 5 38.85 31.25 1.16
N LEU A 6 38.83 29.92 1.33
CA LEU A 6 37.60 29.13 1.16
C LEU A 6 36.53 29.78 2.05
N ALA A 7 35.52 30.38 1.45
CA ALA A 7 34.34 30.84 2.16
C ALA A 7 33.11 30.29 1.43
N SER A 8 32.66 29.15 1.95
CA SER A 8 31.26 28.75 2.00
C SER A 8 30.54 28.56 0.67
N LEU A 9 30.89 27.44 0.02
CA LEU A 9 29.88 26.44 -0.34
C LEU A 9 28.98 26.18 0.87
N VAL A 10 27.83 26.81 0.94
CA VAL A 10 26.61 26.43 1.68
C VAL A 10 25.71 27.66 1.59
N PHE A 11 24.61 27.59 0.84
CA PHE A 11 23.35 28.20 1.27
C PHE A 11 22.18 27.58 0.47
N LEU A 12 21.68 26.50 1.07
CA LEU A 12 20.26 26.13 1.21
C LEU A 12 19.46 25.83 -0.07
N PHE A 13 19.36 24.53 -0.38
CA PHE A 13 18.19 23.94 -1.04
C PHE A 13 16.94 24.12 -0.15
N ALA A 14 16.36 25.32 -0.14
CA ALA A 14 15.15 25.66 0.59
C ALA A 14 13.87 25.23 -0.16
N THR A 15 13.84 24.01 -0.71
CA THR A 15 12.64 23.45 -1.36
C THR A 15 12.36 21.98 -1.03
N PHE A 16 13.25 21.27 -0.34
CA PHE A 16 12.97 19.92 0.15
C PHE A 16 12.43 19.98 1.58
N GLY A 17 11.12 20.18 1.68
CA GLY A 17 10.47 20.23 2.98
C GLY A 17 9.01 20.63 2.93
N MET A 18 8.25 20.17 1.92
CA MET A 18 6.86 19.84 2.24
C MET A 18 6.93 18.63 3.17
N PHE A 19 7.23 18.89 4.44
CA PHE A 19 6.74 18.04 5.51
C PHE A 19 5.25 17.92 5.23
N VAL A 20 4.83 16.71 4.85
CA VAL A 20 3.42 16.34 4.81
C VAL A 20 2.93 16.64 6.21
N THR A 21 2.30 17.80 6.38
CA THR A 21 1.69 18.18 7.64
C THR A 21 0.65 17.11 7.90
N LYS A 22 0.97 16.20 8.82
CA LYS A 22 0.05 15.21 9.35
C LYS A 22 -0.96 15.99 10.18
N ASN A 23 -1.86 16.68 9.48
CA ASN A 23 -3.04 17.25 10.09
C ASN A 23 -3.75 16.07 10.72
N VAL A 24 -3.77 16.03 12.06
CA VAL A 24 -4.66 15.18 12.84
C VAL A 24 -6.07 15.75 12.67
N ARG A 25 -6.53 15.77 11.43
CA ARG A 25 -7.91 15.99 11.03
C ARG A 25 -8.54 14.62 11.26
N ALA A 26 -9.64 14.56 12.00
CA ALA A 26 -10.46 13.36 12.07
C ALA A 26 -10.56 12.81 10.64
N ALA A 27 -9.90 11.68 10.38
CA ALA A 27 -9.70 11.20 9.03
C ALA A 27 -11.09 10.81 8.53
N ASN A 28 -11.71 11.67 7.73
CA ASN A 28 -12.86 11.27 6.95
C ASN A 28 -12.37 10.07 6.14
N CYS A 29 -12.98 8.90 6.36
CA CYS A 29 -12.57 7.68 5.70
C CYS A 29 -13.02 7.68 4.24
N ASN A 30 -12.34 8.50 3.46
CA ASN A 30 -12.61 8.80 2.08
C ASN A 30 -11.34 9.35 1.44
N GLY A 31 -10.96 8.82 0.28
CA GLY A 31 -9.72 9.17 -0.40
C GLY A 31 -9.09 7.96 -1.06
N VAL A 32 -7.94 8.20 -1.69
CA VAL A 32 -7.12 7.15 -2.30
C VAL A 32 -6.15 6.61 -1.25
N CYS A 33 -5.91 5.30 -1.26
CA CYS A 33 -4.93 4.63 -0.41
C CYS A 33 -4.10 3.63 -1.21
N SER A 34 -2.95 3.25 -0.66
CA SER A 34 -2.24 2.08 -1.12
C SER A 34 -2.58 0.87 -0.23
N PRO A 35 -2.87 -0.31 -0.80
CA PRO A 35 -3.01 -1.54 -0.01
C PRO A 35 -1.75 -1.92 0.78
N PHE A 36 -0.59 -1.35 0.43
CA PHE A 36 0.68 -1.56 1.13
C PHE A 36 0.92 -0.55 2.26
N GLU A 37 0.04 0.43 2.46
CA GLU A 37 0.15 1.44 3.52
C GLU A 37 -0.25 0.86 4.88
N MET A 38 0.50 1.19 5.94
CA MET A 38 0.20 0.82 7.33
C MET A 38 0.41 2.01 8.28
N PRO A 39 -0.60 2.42 9.09
CA PRO A 39 -1.99 1.99 9.03
C PRO A 39 -2.65 2.49 7.73
N PRO A 40 -3.60 1.73 7.15
CA PRO A 40 -4.26 2.16 5.92
C PRO A 40 -4.99 3.49 6.14
N CYS A 41 -4.98 4.37 5.13
CA CYS A 41 -5.74 5.64 5.19
C CYS A 41 -5.35 6.57 6.36
N GLY A 42 -4.17 6.37 6.96
CA GLY A 42 -3.72 7.09 8.14
C GLY A 42 -4.54 6.85 9.42
N SER A 43 -5.46 5.88 9.45
CA SER A 43 -6.32 5.58 10.61
C SER A 43 -6.65 4.09 10.72
N ARG A 44 -6.70 3.56 11.95
CA ARG A 44 -7.15 2.18 12.21
C ARG A 44 -8.67 2.00 12.13
N ASP A 45 -9.41 3.10 12.14
CA ASP A 45 -10.88 3.08 11.98
C ASP A 45 -11.28 2.99 10.50
N CYS A 46 -10.31 2.86 9.61
CA CYS A 46 -10.44 2.82 8.16
C CYS A 46 -9.89 1.53 7.58
N ARG A 47 -10.42 1.16 6.41
CA ARG A 47 -9.88 0.10 5.56
C ARG A 47 -9.52 0.66 4.19
N CYS A 48 -8.50 0.08 3.57
CA CYS A 48 -8.19 0.33 2.17
C CYS A 48 -8.80 -0.79 1.32
N ILE A 49 -9.78 -0.47 0.47
CA ILE A 49 -10.38 -1.43 -0.44
C ILE A 49 -9.61 -1.39 -1.77
N PRO A 50 -8.88 -2.45 -2.16
CA PRO A 50 -8.12 -2.46 -3.41
C PRO A 50 -9.06 -2.43 -4.62
N VAL A 51 -8.80 -1.52 -5.56
CA VAL A 51 -9.42 -1.49 -6.91
C VAL A 51 -8.40 -1.69 -8.02
N GLY A 52 -7.13 -1.71 -7.64
CA GLY A 52 -5.98 -2.03 -8.46
C GLY A 52 -4.91 -2.64 -7.55
N LEU A 53 -3.87 -3.21 -8.16
CA LEU A 53 -2.79 -3.87 -7.43
C LEU A 53 -2.12 -2.96 -6.37
N ILE A 54 -1.95 -1.67 -6.66
CA ILE A 54 -1.24 -0.73 -5.77
C ILE A 54 -2.13 0.42 -5.29
N ILE A 55 -3.40 0.44 -5.71
CA ILE A 55 -4.32 1.56 -5.49
C ILE A 55 -5.67 1.05 -5.00
N GLY A 56 -6.18 1.72 -3.98
CA GLY A 56 -7.46 1.46 -3.37
C GLY A 56 -8.15 2.76 -2.97
N TYR A 57 -9.29 2.61 -2.31
CA TYR A 57 -9.99 3.73 -1.70
C TYR A 57 -10.31 3.46 -0.24
N CYS A 58 -10.28 4.53 0.54
CA CYS A 58 -10.56 4.50 1.97
C CYS A 58 -12.06 4.39 2.23
N ARG A 59 -12.43 3.46 3.09
CA ARG A 59 -13.80 3.33 3.60
C ARG A 59 -13.82 2.93 5.07
N TYR A 60 -14.83 3.43 5.77
CA TYR A 60 -15.17 2.88 7.08
C TYR A 60 -15.56 1.40 6.90
N PRO A 61 -15.19 0.53 7.86
CA PRO A 61 -15.72 -0.82 7.91
C PRO A 61 -17.26 -0.76 7.95
N SER A 62 -17.92 -1.06 6.84
CA SER A 62 -19.37 -1.25 6.80
C SER A 62 -19.67 -2.74 6.89
N GLY A 63 -20.60 -3.14 7.77
CA GLY A 63 -21.05 -4.53 7.88
C GLY A 63 -21.72 -5.08 6.59
N LEU A 64 -22.06 -4.18 5.65
CA LEU A 64 -22.20 -4.58 4.26
C LEU A 64 -20.79 -4.84 3.74
N LEU A 65 -20.39 -6.11 3.76
CA LEU A 65 -19.37 -6.63 2.85
C LEU A 65 -19.84 -6.26 1.45
N LEU A 66 -19.45 -5.09 0.97
CA LEU A 66 -19.50 -4.79 -0.45
C LEU A 66 -18.68 -5.90 -1.06
N ARG A 67 -19.35 -6.83 -1.73
CA ARG A 67 -18.74 -7.95 -2.44
C ARG A 67 -18.04 -7.40 -3.68
N THR A 68 -17.17 -6.41 -3.50
CA THR A 68 -16.28 -5.88 -4.53
C THR A 68 -15.40 -6.98 -5.09
N ASN A 69 -15.23 -8.08 -4.35
CA ASN A 69 -14.63 -9.31 -4.84
C ASN A 69 -15.42 -9.91 -6.01
N ASP A 70 -16.74 -10.05 -5.90
CA ASP A 70 -17.55 -10.63 -7.00
C ASP A 70 -17.50 -9.75 -8.25
N GLU A 71 -17.32 -8.43 -8.08
CA GLU A 71 -17.29 -7.47 -9.19
C GLU A 71 -15.89 -7.31 -9.82
N HIS A 72 -14.82 -7.37 -9.02
CA HIS A 72 -13.48 -7.13 -9.52
C HIS A 72 -12.82 -8.45 -10.00
N PRO A 73 -12.41 -8.55 -11.28
CA PRO A 73 -11.97 -9.82 -11.87
C PRO A 73 -10.74 -10.42 -11.19
N ASN A 74 -9.89 -9.59 -10.58
CA ASN A 74 -8.64 -10.03 -9.95
C ASN A 74 -8.63 -9.92 -8.42
N LEU A 75 -9.71 -9.47 -7.78
CA LEU A 75 -9.76 -9.38 -6.31
C LEU A 75 -10.21 -10.74 -5.75
N CYS A 76 -9.63 -11.23 -4.66
CA CYS A 76 -9.92 -12.59 -4.16
C CYS A 76 -9.92 -12.67 -2.63
N GLU A 77 -10.69 -13.61 -2.08
CA GLU A 77 -10.54 -14.07 -0.68
C GLU A 77 -9.69 -15.34 -0.62
N SER A 78 -9.77 -16.17 -1.67
CA SER A 78 -9.12 -17.48 -1.75
C SER A 78 -8.58 -17.80 -3.15
N ASP A 79 -7.69 -18.79 -3.23
CA ASP A 79 -7.20 -19.34 -4.50
C ASP A 79 -8.36 -19.83 -5.39
N ALA A 80 -9.38 -20.43 -4.78
CA ALA A 80 -10.57 -20.91 -5.47
C ALA A 80 -11.36 -19.77 -6.14
N ASP A 81 -11.36 -18.57 -5.58
CA ASP A 81 -12.00 -17.41 -6.22
C ASP A 81 -11.29 -17.01 -7.50
N CYS A 82 -9.95 -17.06 -7.50
CA CYS A 82 -9.14 -16.78 -8.69
C CYS A 82 -9.38 -17.81 -9.78
N GLU A 83 -9.43 -19.10 -9.41
CA GLU A 83 -9.73 -20.17 -10.36
C GLU A 83 -11.15 -20.03 -10.93
N LYS A 84 -12.14 -19.77 -10.08
CA LYS A 84 -13.54 -19.55 -10.49
C LYS A 84 -13.68 -18.36 -11.46
N LYS A 85 -12.88 -17.31 -11.26
CA LYS A 85 -12.86 -16.12 -12.12
C LYS A 85 -12.02 -16.28 -13.38
N GLY A 86 -11.17 -17.31 -13.44
CA GLY A 86 -10.19 -17.49 -14.52
C GLY A 86 -9.10 -16.42 -14.56
N SER A 87 -8.90 -15.67 -13.47
CA SER A 87 -7.92 -14.59 -13.36
C SER A 87 -6.58 -15.02 -12.76
N GLY A 88 -6.48 -16.27 -12.31
CA GLY A 88 -5.26 -16.81 -11.73
C GLY A 88 -5.50 -18.15 -11.04
N LYS A 89 -4.48 -18.62 -10.33
CA LYS A 89 -4.54 -19.83 -9.50
C LYS A 89 -4.15 -19.58 -8.04
N TYR A 90 -3.65 -18.38 -7.75
CA TYR A 90 -3.14 -18.04 -6.43
C TYR A 90 -3.65 -16.66 -6.01
N CYS A 91 -4.19 -16.58 -4.81
CA CYS A 91 -4.62 -15.35 -4.17
C CYS A 91 -3.47 -14.81 -3.31
N GLY A 92 -2.76 -13.81 -3.84
CA GLY A 92 -1.71 -13.11 -3.11
C GLY A 92 -2.30 -12.04 -2.20
N HIS A 93 -2.43 -12.36 -0.91
CA HIS A 93 -2.86 -11.41 0.12
C HIS A 93 -1.84 -10.30 0.34
N TYR A 94 -2.32 -9.06 0.52
CA TYR A 94 -1.45 -7.93 0.78
C TYR A 94 -0.76 -8.08 2.15
N PRO A 95 0.44 -7.49 2.34
CA PRO A 95 1.12 -7.54 3.63
C PRO A 95 0.36 -6.85 4.78
N ASN A 96 -0.62 -6.00 4.47
CA ASN A 96 -1.46 -5.34 5.46
C ASN A 96 -2.58 -6.28 5.94
N PRO A 97 -2.56 -6.74 7.20
CA PRO A 97 -3.54 -7.69 7.73
C PRO A 97 -4.96 -7.10 7.87
N ASP A 98 -5.11 -5.76 7.81
CA ASP A 98 -6.41 -5.09 7.85
C ASP A 98 -7.14 -5.17 6.50
N ILE A 99 -6.50 -5.71 5.46
CA ILE A 99 -7.07 -5.94 4.14
C ILE A 99 -7.44 -7.42 4.02
N GLU A 100 -8.74 -7.69 4.00
CA GLU A 100 -9.30 -9.05 3.96
C GLU A 100 -9.20 -9.71 2.57
N TYR A 101 -8.67 -8.98 1.58
CA TYR A 101 -8.65 -9.37 0.17
C TYR A 101 -7.23 -9.43 -0.38
N GLY A 102 -7.00 -10.37 -1.28
CA GLY A 102 -5.80 -10.49 -2.09
C GLY A 102 -6.02 -10.13 -3.55
N TRP A 103 -4.97 -10.30 -4.33
CA TRP A 103 -4.99 -10.16 -5.78
C TRP A 103 -4.67 -11.50 -6.45
N CYS A 104 -5.33 -11.79 -7.56
CA CYS A 104 -5.11 -13.02 -8.32
C CYS A 104 -3.82 -12.95 -9.13
N PHE A 105 -3.02 -14.01 -9.02
CA PHE A 105 -1.80 -14.24 -9.80
C PHE A 105 -1.84 -15.64 -10.42
N ALA A 106 -1.05 -15.87 -11.47
CA ALA A 106 -0.92 -17.19 -12.07
C ALA A 106 -0.23 -18.19 -11.13
N SER A 107 0.60 -17.70 -10.20
CA SER A 107 1.31 -18.53 -9.21
C SER A 107 1.75 -17.74 -7.97
N LYS A 108 2.11 -18.46 -6.90
CA LYS A 108 2.74 -17.87 -5.71
C LYS A 108 4.06 -17.15 -6.03
N SER A 109 4.91 -17.73 -6.86
CA SER A 109 6.20 -17.13 -7.24
C SER A 109 6.04 -15.79 -7.98
N GLU A 110 4.98 -15.66 -8.77
CA GLU A 110 4.67 -14.39 -9.45
C GLU A 110 4.21 -13.33 -8.43
N ALA A 111 3.35 -13.70 -7.49
CA ALA A 111 2.92 -12.81 -6.41
C ALA A 111 4.13 -12.30 -5.59
N GLU A 112 5.04 -13.20 -5.19
CA GLU A 112 6.24 -12.87 -4.44
C GLU A 112 7.18 -11.94 -5.24
N ASP A 113 7.42 -12.23 -6.52
CA ASP A 113 8.23 -11.38 -7.40
C ASP A 113 7.64 -9.97 -7.51
N ILE A 114 6.35 -9.85 -7.77
CA ILE A 114 5.66 -8.57 -7.91
C ILE A 114 5.64 -7.79 -6.59
N PHE A 115 5.26 -8.43 -5.49
CA PHE A 115 5.23 -7.76 -4.18
C PHE A 115 6.64 -7.36 -3.72
N SER A 116 7.69 -8.13 -4.02
CA SER A 116 9.06 -7.74 -3.69
C SER A 116 9.53 -6.47 -4.42
N LYS A 117 8.98 -6.21 -5.62
CA LYS A 117 9.28 -5.00 -6.42
C LYS A 117 8.51 -3.77 -5.97
N ILE A 118 7.30 -3.97 -5.44
CA ILE A 118 6.39 -2.89 -5.01
C ILE A 118 6.65 -2.50 -3.56
N THR A 119 6.91 -3.48 -2.70
CA THR A 119 7.04 -3.27 -1.26
C THR A 119 8.28 -2.40 -1.00
N PRO A 120 8.13 -1.23 -0.36
CA PRO A 120 9.27 -0.41 0.05
C PRO A 120 10.22 -1.26 0.91
N LYS A 121 11.53 -1.18 0.68
CA LYS A 121 12.54 -2.01 1.39
C LYS A 121 12.45 -1.91 2.92
N ASP A 122 11.92 -0.81 3.45
CA ASP A 122 11.75 -0.61 4.89
C ASP A 122 10.58 -1.43 5.48
N LEU A 123 9.60 -1.84 4.67
CA LEU A 123 8.49 -2.70 5.08
C LEU A 123 8.92 -4.17 5.16
N LEU A 124 9.81 -4.61 4.26
CA LEU A 124 10.43 -5.94 4.29
C LEU A 124 11.26 -6.17 5.57
N LYS A 125 11.90 -5.13 6.13
CA LYS A 125 12.65 -5.24 7.40
C LYS A 125 11.79 -5.60 8.60
N ASN A 126 10.49 -5.28 8.59
CA ASN A 126 9.59 -5.62 9.69
C ASN A 126 8.98 -7.02 9.54
N ILE A 127 8.92 -7.56 8.32
CA ILE A 127 8.42 -8.92 8.05
C ILE A 127 9.51 -9.97 8.31
N VAL A 128 10.78 -9.65 8.02
CA VAL A 128 11.93 -10.57 8.24
C VAL A 128 12.29 -10.73 9.72
N ASN A 129 11.82 -9.83 10.59
CA ASN A 129 12.11 -9.85 12.04
C ASN A 129 10.91 -10.30 12.90
N ALA A 130 9.84 -10.82 12.28
CA ALA A 130 8.64 -11.31 12.97
C ALA A 130 8.56 -12.85 12.94
#